data_AF-A0A6H9GSM8-F1
#
_entry.id   AF-A0A6H9GSM8-F1
#
_cell.length_a   1.000
_cell.length_b   1.000
_cell.length_c   1.000
_cell.angle_alpha   90.00
_cell.angle_beta   90.00
_cell.angle_gamma   90.00
#
_symmetry.space_group_name_H-M   'P 1'
#
loop_
_entity.id
_entity.type
_entity.pdbx_description
1 polymer ?
#
loop_
_entity_poly.entity_id
_entity_poly.type
_entity_poly.pdbx_seq_one_letter_code
_entity_poly.pdbx_strand_id
1 'polypeptide(L)' 'MQGKKIKDMGIQKYVTRPEKRYKGQRRHSSFYVGQHLYHWLQLHQMFQKNIEELMQISRYRLKDYIKGQRAISLALSTF' A
#
# COMPACT_ATOMS: atom_id res chain seq x y z
N MET A 1 -9.94 -13.37 -3.48
CA MET A 1 -8.61 -12.94 -4.00
C MET A 1 -8.40 -11.43 -3.80
N GLN A 2 -8.14 -10.95 -2.56
CA GLN A 2 -7.93 -9.51 -2.31
C GLN A 2 -6.79 -8.93 -3.17
N GLY A 3 -5.67 -9.66 -3.31
CA GLY A 3 -4.54 -9.16 -4.08
C GLY A 3 -4.79 -9.00 -5.59
N LYS A 4 -5.87 -9.54 -6.16
CA LYS A 4 -6.29 -9.15 -7.53
C LYS A 4 -6.95 -7.77 -7.51
N LYS A 5 -7.90 -7.53 -6.60
CA LYS A 5 -8.55 -6.22 -6.41
C LYS A 5 -7.54 -5.09 -6.19
N ILE A 6 -6.52 -5.32 -5.36
CA ILE A 6 -5.43 -4.36 -5.09
C ILE A 6 -4.63 -4.00 -6.35
N LYS A 7 -4.40 -4.97 -7.24
CA LYS A 7 -3.75 -4.71 -8.53
C LYS A 7 -4.63 -3.86 -9.43
N ASP A 8 -5.91 -4.22 -9.52
CA ASP A 8 -6.88 -3.53 -10.36
C ASP A 8 -7.09 -2.07 -9.88
N MET A 9 -7.00 -1.82 -8.57
CA MET A 9 -7.06 -0.48 -7.96
C MET A 9 -5.77 0.35 -8.15
N GLY A 10 -4.68 -0.22 -8.65
CA GLY A 10 -3.42 0.49 -8.87
C GLY A 10 -2.64 0.86 -7.59
N ILE A 11 -3.05 0.35 -6.43
CA ILE A 11 -2.40 0.62 -5.14
C ILE A 11 -1.30 -0.41 -4.80
N GLN A 12 -1.07 -1.42 -5.66
CA GLN A 12 0.00 -2.40 -5.49
C GLN A 12 1.36 -1.78 -5.14
N LYS A 13 1.69 -0.60 -5.69
CA LYS A 13 2.97 0.09 -5.46
C LYS A 13 3.29 0.42 -4.00
N TYR A 14 2.27 0.50 -3.14
CA TYR A 14 2.46 0.73 -1.70
C TYR A 14 2.70 -0.56 -0.92
N VAL A 15 2.31 -1.70 -1.50
CA VAL A 15 2.36 -3.02 -0.87
C VAL A 15 3.58 -3.82 -1.35
N THR A 16 3.82 -3.82 -2.65
CA THR A 16 4.90 -4.58 -3.31
C THR A 16 5.38 -3.83 -4.56
N ARG A 17 6.52 -4.25 -5.11
CA ARG A 17 7.03 -3.66 -6.34
C ARG A 17 6.09 -3.97 -7.53
N PRO A 18 5.61 -2.96 -8.29
CA PRO A 18 4.76 -3.18 -9.44
C PRO A 18 5.52 -3.76 -10.63
N GLU A 19 4.77 -4.38 -11.54
CA GLU A 19 5.25 -4.86 -12.84
C GLU A 19 5.84 -3.70 -13.67
N LYS A 20 6.86 -4.00 -14.48
CA LYS A 20 7.37 -3.02 -15.45
C LYS A 20 6.47 -3.07 -16.69
N ARG A 21 6.04 -1.92 -17.20
CA ARG A 21 5.19 -1.79 -18.40
C ARG A 21 5.69 -2.60 -19.62
N TYR A 22 7.00 -2.78 -19.75
CA TYR A 22 7.64 -3.40 -20.92
C TYR A 22 8.16 -4.83 -20.68
N LYS A 23 8.00 -5.40 -19.48
CA LYS A 23 8.36 -6.80 -19.23
C LYS A 23 7.06 -7.58 -19.10
N GLY A 24 6.73 -8.40 -20.10
CA GLY A 24 5.53 -9.27 -20.11
C GLY A 24 5.48 -10.33 -19.00
N GLN A 25 6.45 -10.33 -18.07
CA GLN A 25 6.48 -11.25 -16.94
C GLN A 25 5.89 -10.61 -15.69
N ARG A 26 4.93 -11.33 -15.11
CA ARG A 26 4.37 -11.03 -13.80
C ARG A 26 5.45 -11.13 -12.72
N ARG A 27 5.65 -10.06 -11.94
CA ARG A 27 6.62 -10.08 -10.82
C ARG A 27 6.10 -10.85 -9.62
N HIS A 28 4.84 -10.59 -9.25
CA HIS A 28 4.25 -11.16 -8.05
C HIS A 28 2.85 -11.72 -8.34
N SER A 29 2.55 -12.91 -7.81
CA SER A 29 1.22 -13.50 -7.88
C SER A 29 0.18 -12.65 -7.11
N SER A 30 -1.11 -12.80 -7.40
CA SER A 30 -2.17 -12.05 -6.69
C SER A 30 -2.24 -12.53 -5.25
N PHE A 31 -1.93 -13.80 -5.02
CA PHE A 31 -1.77 -14.35 -3.69
C PHE A 31 -0.65 -13.65 -2.91
N TYR A 32 0.54 -13.51 -3.50
CA TYR A 32 1.68 -12.81 -2.88
C TYR A 32 1.35 -11.36 -2.52
N VAL A 33 0.68 -10.63 -3.43
CA VAL A 33 0.25 -9.24 -3.14
C VAL A 33 -0.76 -9.19 -2.01
N GLY A 34 -1.70 -10.15 -1.92
CA GLY A 34 -2.67 -10.21 -0.85
C GLY A 34 -2.05 -10.50 0.53
N GLN A 35 -1.07 -11.42 0.59
CA GLN A 35 -0.32 -11.72 1.81
C GLN A 35 0.47 -10.50 2.30
N HIS A 36 1.18 -9.80 1.41
CA HIS A 36 1.92 -8.59 1.79
C HIS A 36 1.01 -7.41 2.13
N LEU A 37 -0.19 -7.34 1.56
CA LEU A 37 -1.18 -6.33 1.96
C LEU A 37 -1.50 -6.47 3.45
N TYR A 38 -1.72 -7.69 3.92
CA TYR A 38 -2.05 -7.95 5.31
C TYR A 38 -0.94 -7.47 6.25
N HIS A 39 0.31 -7.83 5.97
CA HIS A 39 1.46 -7.37 6.75
C HIS A 39 1.61 -5.84 6.73
N TRP A 40 1.43 -5.21 5.57
CA TRP A 40 1.53 -3.76 5.44
C TRP A 40 0.46 -3.03 6.27
N LEU A 41 -0.79 -3.50 6.24
CA LEU A 41 -1.88 -2.93 7.03
C LEU A 41 -1.67 -3.11 8.53
N GLN A 42 -1.21 -4.30 8.94
CA GLN A 42 -0.88 -4.59 10.34
C GLN A 42 0.21 -3.65 10.86
N LEU A 43 1.30 -3.45 10.10
CA LEU A 43 2.36 -2.52 10.47
C LEU A 43 1.85 -1.09 10.57
N HIS A 44 1.02 -0.63 9.62
CA HIS A 44 0.43 0.70 9.72
C HIS A 44 -0.40 0.88 10.99
N GLN A 45 -1.21 -0.11 11.36
CA GLN A 45 -2.00 -0.08 12.59
C GLN A 45 -1.12 -0.01 13.84
N MET A 46 -0.02 -0.78 13.88
CA MET A 46 0.91 -0.78 15.01
C MET A 46 1.65 0.57 15.18
N PHE A 47 1.96 1.26 14.08
CA PHE A 47 2.77 2.47 14.08
C PHE A 47 1.98 3.75 13.76
N GLN A 48 0.64 3.71 13.84
CA GLN A 48 -0.20 4.84 13.44
C GLN A 48 0.20 6.14 14.15
N LYS A 49 0.39 6.10 15.48
CA LYS A 49 0.79 7.27 16.28
C LYS A 49 2.14 7.83 15.83
N ASN A 50 3.13 6.98 15.59
CA ASN A 50 4.44 7.41 15.12
C ASN A 50 4.36 8.07 13.73
N ILE A 51 3.48 7.58 12.85
CA ILE A 51 3.27 8.18 11.53
C ILE A 51 2.62 9.57 11.68
N GLU A 52 1.63 9.72 12.56
CA GLU A 52 1.00 11.02 12.84
C GLU A 52 2.01 12.04 13.39
N GLU A 53 2.86 11.64 14.33
CA GLU A 53 3.95 12.47 14.85
C GLU A 53 4.96 12.83 13.73
N LEU A 54 5.33 11.86 12.89
CA LEU A 54 6.24 12.09 11.77
C LEU A 54 5.63 13.05 10.73
N MET A 55 4.32 13.03 10.51
CA MET A 55 3.61 14.00 9.66
C MET A 55 3.68 15.43 10.22
N GLN A 56 3.67 15.59 11.55
CA GLN A 56 3.83 16.89 12.19
C GLN A 56 5.25 17.43 12.06
N ILE A 57 6.27 16.57 12.14
CA ILE A 57 7.68 16.94 12.01
C ILE A 57 8.04 17.21 10.55
N SER A 58 7.64 16.32 9.64
CA SER A 58 8.05 16.33 8.23
C SER A 58 6.95 16.85 7.30
N ARG A 59 6.40 18.04 7.62
CA ARG A 59 5.29 18.66 6.88
C ARG A 59 5.55 18.84 5.38
N TYR A 60 6.80 19.00 4.97
CA TYR A 60 7.17 19.11 3.55
C TYR A 60 6.87 17.83 2.74
N ARG A 61 6.75 16.65 3.39
CA ARG A 61 6.33 15.39 2.77
C ARG A 61 4.85 15.06 2.98
N LEU A 62 4.06 15.98 3.55
CA LEU A 62 2.66 15.73 3.92
C LEU A 62 1.83 15.18 2.76
N LYS A 63 2.08 15.67 1.53
CA LYS A 63 1.42 15.18 0.32
C LYS A 63 1.63 13.68 0.09
N ASP A 64 2.80 13.14 0.42
CA ASP A 64 3.11 11.73 0.22
C ASP A 64 2.53 10.86 1.33
N TYR A 65 2.50 11.35 2.58
CA TYR A 65 1.77 10.69 3.66
C TYR A 65 0.27 10.58 3.37
N ILE A 66 -0.36 11.66 2.89
CA ILE A 66 -1.79 11.66 2.52
C ILE A 66 -2.07 10.63 1.41
N LYS A 67 -1.19 10.53 0.40
CA LYS A 67 -1.31 9.50 -0.64
C LYS A 67 -1.23 8.08 -0.07
N GLY A 68 -0.34 7.85 0.90
CA GLY A 68 -0.23 6.60 1.64
C GLY A 68 -1.50 6.26 2.43
N GLN A 69 -2.00 7.22 3.22
CA GLN A 69 -3.25 7.07 3.98
C GLN A 69 -4.45 6.78 3.07
N ARG A 70 -4.54 7.47 1.92
CA ARG A 70 -5.57 7.19 0.91
C ARG A 70 -5.46 5.76 0.37
N ALA A 71 -4.25 5.28 0.11
CA ALA A 71 -4.03 3.91 -0.35
C ALA A 71 -4.43 2.86 0.71
N ILE A 72 -4.20 3.15 2.00
CA ILE A 72 -4.63 2.31 3.12
C ILE A 72 -6.14 2.28 3.23
N SER A 73 -6.80 3.44 3.15
CA SER A 73 -8.27 3.53 3.16
C SER A 73 -8.89 2.72 2.00
N LEU A 74 -8.33 2.84 0.79
CA LEU A 74 -8.75 2.04 -0.37
C LEU A 74 -8.50 0.54 -0.18
N ALA A 75 -7.40 0.16 0.48
CA ALA A 75 -7.13 -1.24 0.78
C ALA A 75 -8.13 -1.81 1.80
N LEU A 76 -8.44 -1.04 2.85
CA LEU A 76 -9.40 -1.45 3.88
C LEU A 76 -10.81 -1.62 3.32
N SER A 77 -11.22 -0.83 2.33
CA SER A 77 -12.50 -1.02 1.64
C SER A 77 -12.58 -2.27 0.75
N THR A 78 -11.50 -3.07 0.64
CA THR A 78 -11.50 -4.32 -0.14
C THR A 78 -11.86 -5.57 0.66
N PHE A 79 -11.89 -5.45 1.98
CA PHE A 79 -12.35 -6.46 2.94
C PHE A 79 -13.86 -6.33 3.13
#